data_AF-A0A1E3XAR7-F1
#
_entry.id   AF-A0A1E3XAR7-F1
#
_cell.length_a   1.000
_cell.length_b   1.000
_cell.length_c   1.000
_cell.angle_alpha   90.00
_cell.angle_beta   90.00
_cell.angle_gamma   90.00
#
_symmetry.space_group_name_H-M   'P 1'
#
loop_
_entity.id
_entity.type
_entity.pdbx_description
1 polymer ?
#
loop_
_entity_poly.entity_id
_entity_poly.type
_entity_poly.pdbx_seq_one_letter_code
_entity_poly.pdbx_strand_id
1 'polypeptide(L)'
;MKTETPDRLYVRKVDLRDLDNLKKERNSSLYGRDNKEIFIMAMTLGYYNESKTPLERKEGYFREEYLNDDDRSLIKAIAVYDEGNLDVLLDKKKGIFYCRRVCSRRNEIP
;
A
#
# COMPACT_ATOMS: atom_id res chain seq x y z
N MET A 1 9.77 -4.88 27.00
CA MET A 1 9.10 -3.70 26.40
C MET A 1 8.30 -4.18 25.19
N LYS A 2 6.97 -4.09 25.21
CA LYS A 2 6.15 -4.39 24.02
C LYS A 2 6.30 -3.23 23.04
N THR A 3 7.08 -3.43 21.98
CA THR A 3 7.10 -2.51 20.86
C THR A 3 5.77 -2.65 20.12
N GLU A 4 4.93 -1.61 20.14
CA GLU A 4 3.73 -1.51 19.33
C GLU A 4 4.12 -1.36 17.85
N THR A 5 4.55 -2.45 17.23
CA THR A 5 4.63 -2.56 15.77
C THR A 5 3.20 -2.49 15.23
N PRO A 6 2.91 -1.63 14.25
CA PRO A 6 1.64 -1.69 13.53
C PRO A 6 1.58 -3.03 12.81
N ASP A 7 0.90 -4.00 13.40
CA ASP A 7 0.74 -5.36 12.89
C ASP A 7 -0.04 -5.42 11.56
N ARG A 8 -0.54 -4.29 11.07
CA ARG A 8 -1.56 -4.22 10.01
C ARG A 8 -1.29 -3.08 9.03
N LEU A 9 -1.26 -3.43 7.74
CA LEU A 9 -1.27 -2.50 6.62
C LEU A 9 -2.70 -2.35 6.10
N TYR A 10 -3.16 -1.12 5.94
CA TYR A 10 -4.56 -0.79 5.68
C TYR A 10 -4.81 -0.31 4.25
N VAL A 11 -6.02 -0.57 3.76
CA VAL A 11 -6.54 -0.03 2.49
C VAL A 11 -7.68 0.96 2.81
N ARG A 12 -8.19 1.71 1.82
CA ARG A 12 -9.42 2.49 1.99
C ARG A 12 -10.62 1.61 1.73
N LYS A 13 -11.68 1.83 2.51
CA LYS A 13 -12.98 1.16 2.33
C LYS A 13 -13.49 1.23 0.90
N VAL A 14 -13.36 2.40 0.26
CA VAL A 14 -13.87 2.65 -1.10
C VAL A 14 -13.19 1.77 -2.14
N ASP A 15 -11.91 1.44 -1.93
CA ASP A 15 -11.13 0.63 -2.87
C ASP A 15 -11.40 -0.87 -2.68
N LEU A 16 -11.94 -1.30 -1.53
CA LEU A 16 -12.15 -2.72 -1.24
C LEU A 16 -13.02 -3.42 -2.28
N ARG A 17 -14.03 -2.72 -2.82
CA ARG A 17 -14.89 -3.26 -3.87
C ARG A 17 -14.10 -3.50 -5.16
N ASP A 18 -13.28 -2.52 -5.56
CA ASP A 18 -12.49 -2.62 -6.77
C ASP A 18 -11.40 -3.69 -6.61
N LEU A 19 -10.77 -3.79 -5.44
CA LEU A 19 -9.82 -4.86 -5.13
C LEU A 19 -10.48 -6.25 -5.18
N ASP A 20 -11.69 -6.39 -4.64
CA ASP A 20 -12.42 -7.66 -4.66
C ASP A 20 -12.84 -8.05 -6.09
N ASN A 21 -13.23 -7.07 -6.92
CA ASN A 21 -13.50 -7.29 -8.34
C ASN A 21 -12.23 -7.77 -9.08
N LEU A 22 -11.09 -7.10 -8.86
CA LEU A 22 -9.80 -7.45 -9.47
C LEU A 22 -9.36 -8.88 -9.12
N LYS A 23 -9.76 -9.41 -7.97
CA LYS A 23 -9.47 -10.80 -7.57
C LYS A 23 -10.35 -11.83 -8.27
N LYS A 24 -11.61 -11.47 -8.51
CA LYS A 24 -12.67 -12.39 -8.95
C LYS A 24 -12.83 -12.42 -10.47
N GLU A 25 -12.45 -11.36 -11.16
CA GLU A 25 -12.51 -11.27 -12.61
C GLU A 25 -11.41 -12.10 -13.27
N ARG A 26 -11.79 -13.13 -14.06
CA ARG A 26 -10.83 -14.01 -14.75
C ARG A 26 -9.91 -13.29 -15.74
N ASN A 27 -10.34 -12.14 -16.26
CA ASN A 27 -9.56 -11.33 -17.20
C ASN A 27 -8.63 -10.34 -16.49
N SER A 28 -8.68 -10.27 -15.15
CA SER A 28 -7.78 -9.43 -14.37
C SER A 28 -6.42 -10.09 -14.25
N SER A 29 -5.35 -9.31 -14.42
CA SER A 29 -3.98 -9.75 -14.11
C SER A 29 -3.79 -10.09 -12.62
N LEU A 30 -4.74 -9.68 -11.77
CA LEU A 30 -4.80 -9.95 -10.34
C LEU A 30 -5.77 -11.09 -9.97
N TYR A 31 -6.27 -11.84 -10.96
CA TYR A 31 -7.16 -12.97 -10.70
C TYR A 31 -6.50 -13.99 -9.76
N GLY A 32 -7.19 -14.34 -8.67
CA GLY A 32 -6.70 -15.29 -7.68
C GLY A 32 -5.52 -14.81 -6.82
N ARG A 33 -5.15 -13.52 -6.90
CA ARG A 33 -4.04 -12.95 -6.11
C ARG A 33 -4.46 -12.54 -4.70
N ASP A 34 -3.50 -12.58 -3.79
CA ASP A 34 -3.72 -12.24 -2.39
C ASP A 34 -3.76 -10.72 -2.14
N ASN A 35 -4.35 -10.32 -1.01
CA ASN A 35 -4.42 -8.90 -0.62
C ASN A 35 -3.03 -8.24 -0.59
N LYS A 36 -2.00 -9.00 -0.22
CA LYS A 36 -0.61 -8.54 -0.19
C LYS A 36 -0.12 -8.14 -1.58
N GLU A 37 -0.26 -9.02 -2.56
CA GLU A 37 0.25 -8.79 -3.93
C GLU A 37 -0.46 -7.60 -4.57
N ILE A 38 -1.78 -7.52 -4.39
CA ILE A 38 -2.59 -6.40 -4.88
C ILE A 38 -2.16 -5.09 -4.24
N PHE A 39 -1.87 -5.09 -2.94
CA PHE A 39 -1.40 -3.92 -2.23
C PHE A 39 -0.03 -3.45 -2.73
N ILE A 40 0.93 -4.37 -2.87
CA ILE A 40 2.27 -4.05 -3.38
C ILE A 40 2.19 -3.49 -4.80
N MET A 41 1.36 -4.08 -5.66
CA MET A 41 1.13 -3.58 -7.01
C MET A 41 0.50 -2.19 -7.00
N ALA A 42 -0.55 -1.98 -6.22
CA ALA A 42 -1.23 -0.69 -6.12
C ALA A 42 -0.31 0.41 -5.58
N MET A 43 0.53 0.09 -4.59
CA MET A 43 1.54 1.02 -4.06
C MET A 43 2.57 1.38 -5.13
N THR A 44 3.09 0.39 -5.84
CA THR A 44 4.10 0.59 -6.89
C THR A 44 3.56 1.43 -8.04
N LEU A 45 2.33 1.13 -8.50
CA LEU A 45 1.64 1.90 -9.53
C LEU A 45 1.30 3.32 -9.07
N GLY A 46 0.89 3.49 -7.81
CA GLY A 46 0.65 4.81 -7.22
C GLY A 46 1.92 5.65 -7.22
N TYR A 47 3.04 5.06 -6.77
CA TYR A 47 4.34 5.71 -6.79
C TYR A 47 4.79 6.08 -8.22
N TYR A 48 4.73 5.13 -9.15
CA TYR A 48 5.13 5.34 -10.55
C TYR A 48 4.31 6.44 -11.25
N ASN A 49 3.01 6.50 -10.98
CA ASN A 49 2.12 7.50 -11.57
C ASN A 49 2.08 8.84 -10.80
N GLU A 50 2.96 9.01 -9.80
CA GLU A 50 2.97 10.14 -8.86
C GLU A 50 1.59 10.40 -8.22
N SER A 51 0.77 9.36 -8.13
CA SER A 51 -0.60 9.43 -7.63
C SER A 51 -0.62 9.02 -6.17
N LYS A 52 -0.98 9.98 -5.32
CA LYS A 52 -1.03 9.75 -3.88
C LYS A 52 -2.38 10.21 -3.30
N THR A 53 -3.21 9.32 -2.72
CA THR A 53 -4.54 9.63 -2.11
C THR A 53 -4.76 9.25 -0.63
N PRO A 54 -4.96 10.19 0.33
CA PRO A 54 -4.96 9.90 1.78
C PRO A 54 -5.97 8.81 2.22
N LEU A 55 -5.55 7.95 3.16
CA LEU A 55 -6.43 7.03 3.88
C LEU A 55 -7.39 7.79 4.81
N GLU A 56 -8.64 7.99 4.38
CA GLU A 56 -9.68 8.62 5.21
C GLU A 56 -10.16 7.70 6.35
N ARG A 57 -10.23 6.39 6.09
CA ARG A 57 -10.60 5.35 7.07
C ARG A 57 -9.73 4.13 6.87
N LYS A 58 -9.23 3.57 7.97
CA LYS A 58 -8.42 2.34 8.00
C LYS A 58 -9.35 1.12 7.90
N GLU A 59 -9.62 0.63 6.70
CA GLU A 59 -10.52 -0.53 6.49
C GLU A 59 -9.94 -1.54 5.48
N GLY A 60 -10.07 -2.82 5.80
CA GLY A 60 -9.33 -3.88 5.11
C GLY A 60 -7.86 -3.82 5.47
N TYR A 61 -7.30 -4.96 5.87
CA TYR A 61 -5.90 -5.05 6.24
C TYR A 61 -5.29 -6.39 5.86
N PHE A 62 -3.98 -6.39 5.73
CA PHE A 62 -3.18 -7.60 5.82
C PHE A 62 -2.03 -7.35 6.80
N ARG A 63 -1.43 -8.44 7.27
CA ARG A 63 -0.43 -8.36 8.33
C ARG A 63 0.95 -8.09 7.75
N GLU A 64 1.75 -7.30 8.47
CA GLU A 64 3.14 -7.02 8.08
C GLU A 64 3.97 -8.32 8.00
N GLU A 65 3.62 -9.33 8.83
CA GLU A 65 4.26 -10.65 8.81
C GLU A 65 4.16 -11.37 7.46
N TYR A 66 3.20 -10.98 6.60
CA TYR A 66 3.06 -11.56 5.26
C TYR A 66 4.02 -10.95 4.24
N LEU A 67 4.69 -9.84 4.57
CA LEU A 67 5.70 -9.22 3.70
C LEU A 67 7.01 -10.00 3.77
N ASN A 68 7.51 -10.41 2.60
CA ASN A 68 8.86 -10.96 2.48
C ASN A 68 9.90 -9.82 2.48
N ASP A 69 11.18 -10.18 2.43
CA ASP A 69 12.28 -9.20 2.48
C ASP A 69 12.29 -8.25 1.27
N ASP A 70 11.87 -8.73 0.10
CA ASP A 70 11.75 -7.91 -1.12
C ASP A 70 10.63 -6.87 -1.00
N ASP A 71 9.46 -7.29 -0.53
CA ASP A 71 8.31 -6.42 -0.28
C ASP A 71 8.69 -5.32 0.73
N ARG A 72 9.40 -5.68 1.80
CA ARG A 72 9.88 -4.74 2.83
C ARG A 72 10.91 -3.77 2.25
N SER A 73 11.81 -4.26 1.41
CA SER A 73 12.86 -3.45 0.79
C SER A 73 12.25 -2.43 -0.16
N LEU A 74 11.24 -2.83 -0.95
CA LEU A 74 10.51 -1.93 -1.85
C LEU A 74 9.78 -0.82 -1.08
N ILE A 75 9.02 -1.17 -0.03
CA ILE A 75 8.30 -0.19 0.80
C ILE A 75 9.28 0.82 1.41
N LYS A 76 10.41 0.34 1.93
CA LYS A 76 11.47 1.19 2.52
C LYS A 76 12.12 2.09 1.47
N ALA A 77 12.40 1.59 0.28
CA ALA A 77 12.98 2.37 -0.81
C ALA A 77 12.06 3.53 -1.20
N ILE A 78 10.75 3.26 -1.33
CA ILE A 78 9.74 4.28 -1.60
C ILE A 78 9.68 5.31 -0.46
N ALA A 79 9.72 4.87 0.80
CA ALA A 79 9.68 5.76 1.96
C ALA A 79 10.91 6.69 2.04
N VAL A 80 12.11 6.15 1.80
CA VAL A 80 13.37 6.93 1.78
C VAL A 80 13.36 7.96 0.67
N TYR A 81 12.90 7.57 -0.53
CA TYR A 81 12.79 8.50 -1.64
C TYR A 81 11.85 9.66 -1.30
N ASP A 82 10.69 9.36 -0.69
CA ASP A 82 9.66 10.38 -0.47
C ASP A 82 9.93 11.31 0.72
N GLU A 83 10.59 10.84 1.79
CA GLU A 83 11.08 11.73 2.87
C GLU A 83 12.38 12.46 2.46
N GLY A 84 13.13 11.94 1.48
CA GLY A 84 14.47 12.42 1.13
C GLY A 84 15.52 12.19 2.22
N ASN A 85 15.27 11.25 3.13
CA ASN A 85 16.00 11.09 4.38
C ASN A 85 16.01 9.61 4.83
N LEU A 86 17.11 9.15 5.45
CA LEU A 86 17.28 7.77 5.93
C LEU A 86 16.71 7.50 7.34
N ASP A 87 16.46 8.54 8.14
CA ASP A 87 15.85 8.45 9.47
C ASP A 87 14.44 7.82 9.41
N VAL A 88 13.77 7.86 8.26
CA VAL A 88 12.50 7.14 8.04
C VAL A 88 12.61 5.63 8.28
N LEU A 89 13.81 5.05 8.11
CA LEU A 89 14.07 3.64 8.37
C LEU A 89 14.21 3.32 9.86
N LEU A 90 14.59 4.31 10.67
CA LEU A 90 14.75 4.19 12.12
C LEU A 90 13.40 4.28 12.83
N ASP A 91 12.45 5.01 12.24
CA ASP A 91 11.09 5.12 12.75
C ASP A 91 10.21 3.99 12.19
N LYS A 92 10.19 2.86 12.92
CA LYS A 92 9.32 1.71 12.60
C LYS A 92 7.85 2.09 12.42
N LYS A 93 7.38 3.19 13.01
CA LYS A 93 6.00 3.65 12.84
C LYS A 93 5.80 4.38 11.51
N LYS A 94 6.81 5.07 10.97
CA LYS A 94 6.73 5.79 9.69
C LYS A 94 6.89 4.89 8.47
N GLY A 95 7.82 3.94 8.50
CA GLY A 95 8.10 3.06 7.35
C GLY A 95 6.88 2.27 6.85
N ILE A 96 5.96 1.91 7.76
CA ILE A 96 4.71 1.19 7.45
C ILE A 96 3.56 2.17 7.10
N PHE A 97 3.59 3.39 7.65
CA PHE A 97 2.59 4.43 7.40
C PHE A 97 2.68 5.03 6.00
N TYR A 98 3.79 4.84 5.30
CA TYR A 98 4.06 5.42 3.99
C TYR A 98 3.09 4.98 2.90
N CYS A 99 2.44 3.84 3.06
CA CYS A 99 1.31 3.44 2.24
C CYS A 99 0.00 4.17 2.63
N ARG A 100 0.09 5.47 2.93
CA ARG A 100 -1.08 6.28 3.25
C ARG A 100 -1.86 6.69 2.02
N ARG A 101 -1.46 6.27 0.80
CA ARG A 101 -1.96 6.90 -0.41
C ARG A 101 -2.13 6.01 -1.65
N VAL A 102 -3.32 5.43 -1.83
CA VAL A 102 -3.70 4.67 -3.04
C VAL A 102 -5.09 5.10 -3.55
N CYS A 103 -5.13 5.47 -4.84
CA CYS A 103 -6.25 5.56 -5.79
C CYS A 103 -7.42 6.56 -5.64
N SER A 104 -7.29 7.80 -6.12
CA SER A 104 -8.42 8.44 -6.83
C SER A 104 -7.93 9.42 -7.89
N ARG A 105 -7.86 8.96 -9.14
CA ARG A 105 -8.16 9.82 -10.29
C ARG A 105 -9.57 9.47 -10.77
N ARG A 106 -10.55 10.31 -10.43
CA ARG A 106 -11.71 10.52 -11.29
C ARG A 106 -11.59 11.93 -11.84
N ASN A 107 -11.56 11.99 -13.18
CA ASN A 107 -11.81 13.14 -14.05
C ASN A 107 -10.86 14.32 -13.94
N GLU A 108 -10.04 14.47 -14.99
CA GLU A 108 -9.78 15.73 -15.68
C GLU A 108 -9.12 15.39 -17.02
N ILE A 109 -9.96 15.26 -18.06
CA ILE A 109 -9.56 15.40 -19.46
C ILE A 109 -10.14 16.76 -19.89
N PRO A 110 -9.33 17.66 -20.48
CA PRO A 110 -9.80 18.97 -20.95
C PRO A 110 -10.78 18.86 -22.13
#